data_AF-A0A6V7NV68-F1
#
_entry.id   AF-A0A6V7NV68-F1
#
_cell.length_a   1.000
_cell.length_b   1.000
_cell.length_c   1.000
_cell.angle_alpha   90.00
_cell.angle_beta   90.00
_cell.angle_gamma   90.00
#
_symmetry.space_group_name_H-M   'P 1'
#
loop_
_entity.id
_entity.type
_entity.pdbx_description
1 polymer ?
#
loop_
_entity_poly.entity_id
_entity_poly.type
_entity_poly.pdbx_seq_one_letter_code
_entity_poly.pdbx_strand_id
1 'polypeptide(L)'
;MYGVNVKYIRFSDKPKPAREAASGRRRPTQKPKSLLSPAKPVIARPTERTVYKDNWFDRLAIRYLSSSIQETAGMRSEKDGYESLTEAAIMVSRSFDAARQQEVVIESLSNAFPRFILEMIKLLLPPSKLSRQFFATFTTIFFAWLVGPCEVRESEVEGRREKNVVYIPKCRFLESTNCVGMCRNMCKIPSQRFIQDSLGMPINMVPNFEDMSCEMIFGQEPPKMIQHLNNHVTKHYAWRSKHMGSIVPSDEPKS
;
A
#
# COMPACT_ATOMS: atom_id res chain seq x y z
N MET A 1 -2.98 50.09 4.87
CA MET A 1 -1.67 49.41 4.99
C MET A 1 -1.37 49.26 6.48
N TYR A 2 -1.08 48.06 6.98
CA TYR A 2 -0.34 47.86 8.24
C TYR A 2 0.30 46.47 8.17
N GLY A 3 1.57 46.37 8.56
CA GLY A 3 2.32 45.13 8.61
C GLY A 3 3.03 44.99 9.95
N VAL A 4 3.21 43.76 10.42
CA VAL A 4 3.93 43.46 11.68
C VAL A 4 4.99 42.40 11.38
N ASN A 5 6.26 42.76 11.57
CA ASN A 5 7.38 41.83 11.47
C ASN A 5 7.55 41.04 12.77
N VAL A 6 7.85 39.74 12.67
CA VAL A 6 8.21 38.89 13.81
C VAL A 6 9.73 38.71 13.83
N LYS A 7 10.34 38.92 15.00
CA LYS A 7 11.81 38.91 15.18
C LYS A 7 12.41 37.50 15.15
N TYR A 8 13.56 37.36 14.51
CA TYR A 8 14.55 36.33 14.85
C TYR A 8 15.26 36.67 16.17
N ILE A 9 15.70 35.65 16.91
CA ILE A 9 16.55 35.78 18.11
C ILE A 9 17.87 35.04 17.87
N ARG A 10 19.00 35.60 18.34
CA ARG A 10 20.34 35.02 18.16
C ARG A 10 21.30 35.42 19.29
N PHE A 11 22.07 34.44 19.77
CA PHE A 11 23.30 34.53 20.59
C PHE A 11 23.31 35.25 21.95
N SER A 12 24.02 34.60 22.90
CA SER A 12 25.14 35.22 23.63
C SER A 12 26.16 34.12 24.01
N ASP A 13 27.43 34.46 24.26
CA ASP A 13 28.55 33.49 24.33
C ASP A 13 29.75 34.02 25.16
N LYS A 14 30.39 33.14 25.98
CA LYS A 14 31.70 33.30 26.68
C LYS A 14 31.81 34.37 27.81
N PRO A 15 32.91 34.45 28.61
CA PRO A 15 34.22 33.77 28.53
C PRO A 15 34.76 33.05 29.81
N LYS A 16 36.03 32.60 29.72
CA LYS A 16 36.92 31.87 30.68
C LYS A 16 37.86 32.85 31.44
N PRO A 17 38.62 32.50 32.53
CA PRO A 17 39.66 31.43 32.64
C PRO A 17 39.58 30.66 34.01
N ALA A 18 40.59 30.01 34.66
CA ALA A 18 42.05 29.89 34.50
C ALA A 18 42.68 28.51 34.93
N ARG A 19 43.55 28.48 35.96
CA ARG A 19 44.53 27.44 36.40
C ARG A 19 44.78 27.58 37.95
N GLU A 20 45.62 26.85 38.72
CA GLU A 20 46.73 25.88 38.54
C GLU A 20 46.95 25.03 39.84
N ALA A 21 47.98 24.14 39.87
CA ALA A 21 48.87 23.79 40.99
C ALA A 21 48.40 22.93 42.22
N ALA A 22 48.64 21.62 42.11
CA ALA A 22 49.27 20.70 43.09
C ALA A 22 48.90 20.69 44.61
N SER A 23 48.28 19.58 45.05
CA SER A 23 48.65 18.83 46.27
C SER A 23 48.16 17.38 46.17
N GLY A 24 48.84 16.42 46.84
CA GLY A 24 48.66 14.98 46.54
C GLY A 24 48.29 14.08 47.72
N ARG A 25 47.39 13.11 47.48
CA ARG A 25 47.22 11.89 48.31
C ARG A 25 46.96 10.66 47.43
N ARG A 26 47.62 9.55 47.74
CA ARG A 26 47.47 8.25 47.03
C ARG A 26 46.27 7.46 47.60
N ARG A 27 45.41 6.91 46.73
CA ARG A 27 44.60 5.69 46.99
C ARG A 27 44.30 4.96 45.65
N PRO A 28 43.88 3.67 45.67
CA PRO A 28 44.32 2.72 44.65
C PRO A 28 43.51 2.69 43.36
N THR A 29 44.16 2.20 42.30
CA THR A 29 43.54 1.84 41.02
C THR A 29 42.47 0.76 41.17
N GLN A 30 41.25 1.03 40.72
CA GLN A 30 40.23 0.03 40.44
C GLN A 30 39.81 0.14 38.97
N LYS A 31 39.82 -0.99 38.24
CA LYS A 31 39.34 -1.02 36.85
C LYS A 31 37.82 -0.83 36.82
N PRO A 32 37.27 0.04 35.94
CA PRO A 32 35.83 0.04 35.67
C PRO A 32 35.41 -1.33 35.14
N LYS A 33 34.40 -1.95 35.75
CA LYS A 33 33.80 -3.19 35.23
C LYS A 33 32.90 -2.84 34.05
N SER A 34 33.08 -3.51 32.92
CA SER A 34 32.23 -3.37 31.74
C SER A 34 30.85 -3.98 31.98
N LEU A 35 29.87 -3.14 32.34
CA LEU A 35 28.45 -3.51 32.38
C LEU A 35 27.83 -3.48 30.98
N LEU A 36 28.30 -4.39 30.11
CA LEU A 36 27.63 -4.71 28.85
C LEU A 36 26.86 -6.03 29.05
N SER A 37 25.61 -5.92 29.52
CA SER A 37 24.71 -7.08 29.58
C SER A 37 24.49 -7.62 28.16
N PRO A 38 24.66 -8.93 27.91
CA PRO A 38 24.39 -9.49 26.60
C PRO A 38 22.91 -9.35 26.27
N ALA A 39 22.61 -8.66 25.16
CA ALA A 39 21.25 -8.60 24.65
C ALA A 39 20.77 -10.04 24.35
N LYS A 40 19.62 -10.44 24.92
CA LYS A 40 18.99 -11.71 24.55
C LYS A 40 18.75 -11.69 23.03
N PRO A 41 19.15 -12.73 22.27
CA PRO A 41 18.77 -12.82 20.88
C PRO A 41 17.24 -12.88 20.82
N VAL A 42 16.62 -11.92 20.14
CA VAL A 42 15.20 -12.01 19.78
C VAL A 42 15.12 -13.10 18.72
N ILE A 43 14.81 -14.32 19.17
CA ILE A 43 14.56 -15.45 18.28
C ILE A 43 13.34 -15.07 17.44
N ALA A 44 13.58 -14.73 16.17
CA ALA A 44 12.51 -14.54 15.20
C ALA A 44 11.71 -15.84 15.17
N ARG A 45 10.45 -15.78 15.65
CA ARG A 45 9.56 -16.94 15.60
C ARG A 45 9.40 -17.32 14.12
N PRO A 46 9.50 -18.61 13.76
CA PRO A 46 9.05 -19.07 12.46
C PRO A 46 7.59 -18.64 12.30
N THR A 47 7.30 -17.73 11.37
CA THR A 47 5.94 -17.37 11.02
C THR A 47 5.32 -18.57 10.32
N GLU A 48 4.56 -19.36 11.08
CA GLU A 48 3.80 -20.49 10.56
C GLU A 48 2.90 -19.99 9.42
N ARG A 49 3.07 -20.61 8.23
CA ARG A 49 2.39 -20.16 7.01
C ARG A 49 0.90 -20.46 7.11
N THR A 50 0.08 -19.43 6.92
CA THR A 50 -1.38 -19.59 6.99
C THR A 50 -1.88 -20.50 5.87
N VAL A 51 -2.54 -21.61 6.21
CA VAL A 51 -3.13 -22.53 5.23
C VAL A 51 -4.53 -22.04 4.85
N TYR A 52 -4.61 -21.24 3.79
CA TYR A 52 -5.87 -20.77 3.21
C TYR A 52 -6.59 -21.90 2.46
N LYS A 53 -7.92 -22.01 2.61
CA LYS A 53 -8.76 -23.03 1.98
C LYS A 53 -9.69 -22.40 0.95
N ASP A 54 -9.15 -22.14 -0.24
CA ASP A 54 -9.90 -21.51 -1.34
C ASP A 54 -11.08 -22.37 -1.80
N ASN A 55 -12.29 -21.81 -1.76
CA ASN A 55 -13.51 -22.39 -2.32
C ASN A 55 -13.56 -22.21 -3.86
N TRP A 56 -14.63 -22.69 -4.50
CA TRP A 56 -14.73 -22.66 -5.98
C TRP A 56 -14.79 -21.24 -6.57
N PHE A 57 -15.46 -20.30 -5.89
CA PHE A 57 -15.52 -18.89 -6.27
C PHE A 57 -14.16 -18.21 -6.04
N ASP A 58 -13.52 -18.47 -4.90
CA ASP A 58 -12.18 -17.95 -4.59
C ASP A 58 -11.19 -18.33 -5.70
N ARG A 59 -11.19 -19.61 -6.11
CA ARG A 59 -10.33 -20.13 -7.19
C ARG A 59 -10.61 -19.45 -8.53
N LEU A 60 -11.88 -19.22 -8.87
CA LEU A 60 -12.27 -18.51 -10.08
C LEU A 60 -11.78 -17.05 -10.07
N ALA A 61 -11.96 -16.35 -8.94
CA ALA A 61 -11.54 -14.96 -8.78
C ALA A 61 -10.00 -14.81 -8.77
N ILE A 62 -9.29 -15.71 -8.07
CA ILE A 62 -7.82 -15.79 -8.08
C ILE A 62 -7.30 -16.03 -9.50
N ARG A 63 -7.86 -17.01 -10.22
CA ARG A 63 -7.47 -17.31 -11.61
C ARG A 63 -7.71 -16.10 -12.52
N TYR A 64 -8.87 -15.46 -12.42
CA TYR A 64 -9.20 -14.28 -13.23
C TYR A 64 -8.25 -13.11 -13.00
N LEU A 65 -7.97 -12.75 -11.74
CA LEU A 65 -7.02 -11.68 -11.43
C LEU A 65 -5.58 -12.05 -11.82
N SER A 66 -5.18 -13.31 -11.61
CA SER A 66 -3.86 -13.82 -12.01
C SER A 66 -3.67 -13.72 -13.54
N SER A 67 -4.63 -14.21 -14.32
CA SER A 67 -4.62 -14.11 -15.79
C SER A 67 -4.61 -12.66 -16.26
N SER A 68 -5.45 -11.78 -15.69
CA SER A 68 -5.49 -10.36 -16.04
C SER A 68 -4.14 -9.65 -15.84
N ILE A 69 -3.44 -9.95 -14.73
CA ILE A 69 -2.09 -9.41 -14.47
C ILE A 69 -1.06 -10.00 -15.43
N GLN A 70 -1.10 -11.31 -15.69
CA GLN A 70 -0.20 -11.97 -16.63
C GLN A 70 -0.33 -11.42 -18.06
N GLU A 71 -1.56 -11.31 -18.56
CA GLU A 71 -1.90 -10.77 -19.88
C GLU A 71 -1.46 -9.30 -20.02
N THR A 72 -1.81 -8.45 -19.04
CA THR A 72 -1.42 -7.03 -19.00
C THR A 72 0.10 -6.83 -18.91
N ALA A 73 0.80 -7.79 -18.28
CA ALA A 73 2.25 -7.78 -18.15
C ALA A 73 3.00 -8.44 -19.33
N GLY A 74 2.29 -9.06 -20.28
CA GLY A 74 2.89 -9.80 -21.40
C GLY A 74 3.61 -11.09 -21.00
N MET A 75 3.24 -11.70 -19.88
CA MET A 75 3.91 -12.88 -19.29
C MET A 75 2.92 -14.04 -19.05
N ARG A 76 3.42 -15.22 -18.71
CA ARG A 76 2.61 -16.41 -18.36
C ARG A 76 3.24 -17.17 -17.20
N SER A 77 2.42 -17.75 -16.33
CA SER A 77 2.80 -18.65 -15.25
C SER A 77 2.10 -19.99 -15.41
N GLU A 78 2.83 -21.08 -15.17
CA GLU A 78 2.29 -22.45 -15.18
C GLU A 78 1.66 -22.83 -13.82
N LYS A 79 1.74 -21.96 -12.81
CA LYS A 79 1.16 -22.21 -11.48
C LYS A 79 -0.34 -21.93 -11.45
N ASP A 80 -1.06 -22.72 -10.67
CA ASP A 80 -2.49 -22.55 -10.37
C ASP A 80 -2.72 -21.85 -9.01
N GLY A 81 -3.97 -21.46 -8.74
CA GLY A 81 -4.40 -20.90 -7.47
C GLY A 81 -3.63 -19.65 -7.06
N TYR A 82 -3.49 -19.41 -5.75
CA TYR A 82 -2.88 -18.19 -5.24
C TYR A 82 -1.37 -18.10 -5.52
N GLU A 83 -0.71 -19.23 -5.79
CA GLU A 83 0.68 -19.23 -6.26
C GLU A 83 0.81 -18.66 -7.68
N SER A 84 -0.21 -18.84 -8.54
CA SER A 84 -0.30 -18.17 -9.85
C SER A 84 -0.18 -16.65 -9.72
N LEU A 85 -0.99 -16.07 -8.83
CA LEU A 85 -1.01 -14.63 -8.55
C LEU A 85 0.29 -14.15 -7.91
N THR A 86 0.86 -14.95 -7.01
CA THR A 86 2.13 -14.64 -6.33
C THR A 86 3.31 -14.69 -7.31
N GLU A 87 3.34 -15.66 -8.23
CA GLU A 87 4.37 -15.75 -9.26
C GLU A 87 4.23 -14.63 -10.30
N ALA A 88 3.01 -14.29 -10.72
CA ALA A 88 2.76 -13.11 -11.55
C ALA A 88 3.29 -11.82 -10.90
N ALA A 89 3.09 -11.65 -9.59
CA ALA A 89 3.66 -10.54 -8.84
C ALA A 89 5.20 -10.59 -8.77
N ILE A 90 5.80 -11.76 -8.52
CA ILE A 90 7.25 -11.95 -8.52
C ILE A 90 7.85 -11.59 -9.89
N MET A 91 7.27 -12.07 -10.98
CA MET A 91 7.72 -11.75 -12.35
C MET A 91 7.61 -10.25 -12.65
N VAL A 92 6.45 -9.64 -12.40
CA VAL A 92 6.25 -8.18 -12.59
C VAL A 92 7.23 -7.36 -11.72
N SER A 93 7.52 -7.79 -10.50
CA SER A 93 8.47 -7.12 -9.61
C SER A 93 9.94 -7.20 -10.05
N ARG A 94 10.29 -8.21 -10.86
CA ARG A 94 11.64 -8.43 -11.41
C ARG A 94 11.83 -7.78 -12.78
N SER A 95 10.79 -7.79 -13.63
CA SER A 95 10.86 -7.31 -15.02
C SER A 95 10.67 -5.79 -15.17
N PHE A 96 10.07 -5.12 -14.19
CA PHE A 96 9.65 -3.71 -14.31
C PHE A 96 10.07 -2.85 -13.12
N ASP A 97 10.22 -1.54 -13.35
CA ASP A 97 10.43 -0.55 -12.30
C ASP A 97 9.17 -0.26 -11.46
N ALA A 98 9.33 0.47 -10.37
CA ALA A 98 8.25 0.75 -9.42
C ALA A 98 7.05 1.50 -10.01
N ALA A 99 7.22 2.34 -11.05
CA ALA A 99 6.11 3.01 -11.72
C ALA A 99 5.40 2.05 -12.68
N ARG A 100 6.14 1.32 -13.52
CA ARG A 100 5.50 0.36 -14.46
C ARG A 100 4.84 -0.82 -13.72
N GLN A 101 5.37 -1.26 -12.58
CA GLN A 101 4.69 -2.20 -11.65
C GLN A 101 3.30 -1.69 -11.25
N GLN A 102 3.17 -0.40 -10.92
CA GLN A 102 1.89 0.21 -10.52
C GLN A 102 0.94 0.33 -11.71
N GLU A 103 1.43 0.74 -12.88
CA GLU A 103 0.63 0.85 -14.11
C GLU A 103 0.04 -0.50 -14.54
N VAL A 104 0.84 -1.57 -14.53
CA VAL A 104 0.38 -2.93 -14.89
C VAL A 104 -0.79 -3.36 -14.00
N VAL A 105 -0.72 -3.13 -12.68
CA VAL A 105 -1.81 -3.51 -11.77
C VAL A 105 -3.04 -2.61 -11.96
N ILE A 106 -2.87 -1.30 -12.17
CA ILE A 106 -4.00 -0.38 -12.45
C ILE A 106 -4.69 -0.75 -13.76
N GLU A 107 -3.93 -1.07 -14.81
CA GLU A 107 -4.44 -1.50 -16.11
C GLU A 107 -5.14 -2.87 -16.01
N SER A 108 -4.59 -3.82 -15.26
CA SER A 108 -5.23 -5.11 -14.95
C SER A 108 -6.58 -4.92 -14.24
N LEU A 109 -6.61 -4.13 -13.16
CA LEU A 109 -7.86 -3.82 -12.43
C LEU A 109 -8.88 -3.07 -13.32
N SER A 110 -8.41 -2.19 -14.20
CA SER A 110 -9.27 -1.46 -15.15
C SER A 110 -9.83 -2.35 -16.28
N ASN A 111 -9.13 -3.45 -16.60
CA ASN A 111 -9.58 -4.45 -17.57
C ASN A 111 -10.47 -5.52 -16.91
N ALA A 112 -10.26 -5.80 -15.62
CA ALA A 112 -11.02 -6.77 -14.82
C ALA A 112 -12.46 -6.30 -14.48
N PHE A 113 -12.74 -5.00 -14.57
CA PHE A 113 -14.06 -4.43 -14.27
C PHE A 113 -14.58 -3.58 -15.46
N PRO A 114 -15.71 -3.95 -16.09
CA PRO A 114 -16.32 -3.17 -17.16
C PRO A 114 -16.58 -1.71 -16.74
N ARG A 115 -16.10 -0.74 -17.53
CA ARG A 115 -16.17 0.70 -17.20
C ARG A 115 -17.55 1.20 -16.81
N PHE A 116 -18.61 0.68 -17.44
CA PHE A 116 -19.99 0.98 -17.11
C PHE A 116 -20.33 0.69 -15.63
N ILE A 117 -19.84 -0.42 -15.08
CA ILE A 117 -20.06 -0.81 -13.68
C ILE A 117 -19.31 0.14 -12.73
N LEU A 118 -18.09 0.54 -13.09
CA LEU A 118 -17.29 1.48 -12.30
C LEU A 118 -17.99 2.87 -12.20
N GLU A 119 -18.43 3.42 -13.33
CA GLU A 119 -19.17 4.69 -13.35
C GLU A 119 -20.56 4.57 -12.66
N MET A 120 -21.26 3.43 -12.78
CA MET A 120 -22.49 3.20 -12.02
C MET A 120 -22.25 3.17 -10.50
N ILE A 121 -21.20 2.52 -10.02
CA ILE A 121 -20.85 2.51 -8.59
C ILE A 121 -20.55 3.94 -8.11
N LYS A 122 -19.76 4.69 -8.89
CA LYS A 122 -19.36 6.07 -8.60
C LYS A 122 -20.54 7.06 -8.58
N LEU A 123 -21.56 6.81 -9.40
CA LEU A 123 -22.81 7.57 -9.42
C LEU A 123 -23.77 7.20 -8.27
N LEU A 124 -23.89 5.91 -7.94
CA LEU A 124 -24.81 5.40 -6.91
C LEU A 124 -24.28 5.57 -5.48
N LEU A 125 -22.96 5.61 -5.29
CA LEU A 125 -22.30 5.71 -3.98
C LEU A 125 -21.41 6.97 -3.87
N PRO A 126 -21.97 8.18 -4.03
CA PRO A 126 -21.20 9.43 -3.92
C PRO A 126 -20.52 9.56 -2.54
N PRO A 127 -19.42 10.32 -2.41
CA PRO A 127 -18.63 10.40 -1.17
C PRO A 127 -19.46 10.74 0.08
N SER A 128 -19.67 9.74 0.94
CA SER A 128 -20.54 9.85 2.11
C SER A 128 -20.18 8.80 3.19
N LYS A 129 -20.72 8.98 4.41
CA LYS A 129 -20.65 7.99 5.49
C LYS A 129 -21.16 6.61 5.05
N LEU A 130 -22.29 6.58 4.34
CA LEU A 130 -22.90 5.34 3.87
C LEU A 130 -21.97 4.64 2.87
N SER A 131 -21.43 5.37 1.90
CA SER A 131 -20.51 4.84 0.88
C SER A 131 -19.22 4.29 1.51
N ARG A 132 -18.63 5.00 2.49
CA ARG A 132 -17.46 4.52 3.24
C ARG A 132 -17.72 3.18 3.95
N GLN A 133 -18.87 3.05 4.60
CA GLN A 133 -19.28 1.83 5.30
C GLN A 133 -19.64 0.70 4.34
N PHE A 134 -20.25 1.03 3.19
CA PHE A 134 -20.50 0.08 2.11
C PHE A 134 -19.17 -0.49 1.58
N PHE A 135 -18.21 0.35 1.19
CA PHE A 135 -16.93 -0.13 0.65
C PHE A 135 -16.14 -0.97 1.67
N ALA A 136 -16.13 -0.60 2.96
CA ALA A 136 -15.51 -1.42 3.99
C ALA A 136 -16.18 -2.80 4.11
N THR A 137 -17.51 -2.84 4.20
CA THR A 137 -18.27 -4.10 4.31
C THR A 137 -18.13 -4.96 3.04
N PHE A 138 -18.29 -4.36 1.86
CA PHE A 138 -18.10 -4.99 0.56
C PHE A 138 -16.71 -5.62 0.43
N THR A 139 -15.67 -4.92 0.91
CA THR A 139 -14.30 -5.44 0.90
C THR A 139 -14.17 -6.74 1.70
N THR A 140 -14.74 -6.79 2.93
CA THR A 140 -14.70 -8.01 3.75
C THR A 140 -15.45 -9.20 3.16
N ILE A 141 -16.42 -8.96 2.27
CA ILE A 141 -17.20 -10.01 1.59
C ILE A 141 -16.52 -10.47 0.29
N PHE A 142 -16.12 -9.53 -0.57
CA PHE A 142 -15.72 -9.82 -1.95
C PHE A 142 -14.22 -9.94 -2.20
N PHE A 143 -13.36 -9.55 -1.23
CA PHE A 143 -11.89 -9.61 -1.39
C PHE A 143 -11.17 -10.45 -0.30
N ALA A 144 -11.90 -11.14 0.58
CA ALA A 144 -11.30 -12.01 1.60
C ALA A 144 -10.43 -13.14 1.02
N TRP A 145 -10.73 -13.62 -0.20
CA TRP A 145 -9.86 -14.55 -0.93
C TRP A 145 -8.51 -13.92 -1.32
N LEU A 146 -8.49 -12.62 -1.62
CA LEU A 146 -7.31 -11.89 -2.11
C LEU A 146 -6.38 -11.49 -0.98
N VAL A 147 -6.93 -10.87 0.07
CA VAL A 147 -6.14 -10.33 1.19
C VAL A 147 -6.14 -11.22 2.43
N GLY A 148 -6.99 -12.25 2.50
CA GLY A 148 -7.22 -13.07 3.68
C GLY A 148 -8.44 -12.63 4.50
N PRO A 149 -8.79 -13.37 5.57
CA PRO A 149 -9.85 -13.00 6.51
C PRO A 149 -9.65 -11.58 7.04
N CYS A 150 -10.75 -10.83 7.15
CA CYS A 150 -10.72 -9.44 7.58
C CYS A 150 -12.03 -9.02 8.24
N GLU A 151 -11.97 -7.98 9.08
CA GLU A 151 -13.06 -7.47 9.90
C GLU A 151 -13.26 -5.97 9.69
N VAL A 152 -14.50 -5.48 9.81
CA VAL A 152 -14.80 -4.04 9.76
C VAL A 152 -14.67 -3.42 11.15
N ARG A 153 -13.72 -2.50 11.30
CA ARG A 153 -13.49 -1.69 12.50
C ARG A 153 -14.06 -0.29 12.36
N GLU A 154 -14.21 0.37 13.51
CA GLU A 154 -14.58 1.78 13.57
C GLU A 154 -13.34 2.69 13.64
N SER A 155 -13.39 3.82 12.94
CA SER A 155 -12.49 4.95 13.20
C SER A 155 -13.28 6.25 13.35
N GLU A 156 -12.58 7.32 13.75
CA GLU A 156 -13.15 8.64 13.88
C GLU A 156 -12.84 9.49 12.63
N VAL A 157 -13.89 9.88 11.92
CA VAL A 157 -13.84 10.75 10.73
C VAL A 157 -14.65 12.00 11.05
N GLU A 158 -14.03 13.18 10.98
CA GLU A 158 -14.69 14.48 11.24
C GLU A 158 -15.44 14.54 12.59
N GLY A 159 -14.85 13.96 13.65
CA GLY A 159 -15.48 13.91 14.98
C GLY A 159 -16.62 12.89 15.12
N ARG A 160 -16.78 11.97 14.15
CA ARG A 160 -17.84 10.94 14.13
C ARG A 160 -17.25 9.55 13.99
N ARG A 161 -17.75 8.60 14.80
CA ARG A 161 -17.43 7.17 14.64
C ARG A 161 -18.14 6.59 13.41
N GLU A 162 -17.37 5.91 12.56
CA GLU A 162 -17.85 5.24 11.35
C GLU A 162 -17.19 3.88 11.16
N LYS A 163 -17.92 2.90 10.63
CA LYS A 163 -17.40 1.56 10.27
C LYS A 163 -16.68 1.57 8.91
N ASN A 164 -15.61 2.34 8.82
CA ASN A 164 -14.90 2.65 7.57
C ASN A 164 -13.50 2.00 7.45
N VAL A 165 -13.05 1.25 8.45
CA VAL A 165 -11.75 0.57 8.42
C VAL A 165 -11.97 -0.91 8.17
N VAL A 166 -11.23 -1.50 7.23
CA VAL A 166 -11.09 -2.96 7.14
C VAL A 166 -9.73 -3.34 7.71
N TYR A 167 -9.74 -4.14 8.78
CA TYR A 167 -8.53 -4.70 9.36
C TYR A 167 -8.34 -6.13 8.87
N ILE A 168 -7.16 -6.41 8.33
CA ILE A 168 -6.71 -7.71 7.87
C ILE A 168 -5.67 -8.20 8.87
N PRO A 169 -5.98 -9.13 9.80
CA PRO A 169 -5.06 -9.54 10.86
C PRO A 169 -3.76 -10.15 10.36
N LYS A 170 -3.79 -10.77 9.18
CA LYS A 170 -2.61 -11.32 8.50
C LYS A 170 -2.86 -11.34 6.99
N CYS A 171 -2.21 -10.42 6.27
CA CYS A 171 -2.47 -10.13 4.87
C CYS A 171 -1.82 -11.19 3.97
N ARG A 172 -2.67 -11.99 3.29
CA ARG A 172 -2.28 -13.11 2.44
C ARG A 172 -1.25 -12.74 1.37
N PHE A 173 -1.39 -11.57 0.75
CA PHE A 173 -0.46 -11.10 -0.29
C PHE A 173 0.91 -10.74 0.31
N LEU A 174 0.92 -10.09 1.48
CA LEU A 174 2.15 -9.73 2.19
C LEU A 174 2.86 -10.98 2.75
N GLU A 175 2.13 -11.94 3.31
CA GLU A 175 2.68 -13.23 3.76
C GLU A 175 3.25 -14.04 2.59
N SER A 176 2.54 -14.12 1.46
CA SER A 176 2.96 -14.93 0.31
C SER A 176 4.16 -14.34 -0.44
N THR A 177 4.21 -13.00 -0.58
CA THR A 177 5.33 -12.31 -1.26
C THR A 177 6.51 -12.00 -0.35
N ASN A 178 6.27 -11.88 0.98
CA ASN A 178 7.21 -11.46 2.02
C ASN A 178 8.10 -10.26 1.63
N CYS A 179 7.53 -9.29 0.91
CA CYS A 179 8.29 -8.21 0.28
C CYS A 179 7.57 -6.86 0.38
N VAL A 180 8.20 -5.92 1.12
CA VAL A 180 7.77 -4.52 1.25
C VAL A 180 7.59 -3.85 -0.12
N GLY A 181 8.48 -4.14 -1.08
CA GLY A 181 8.42 -3.61 -2.44
C GLY A 181 7.18 -4.03 -3.21
N MET A 182 6.89 -5.35 -3.24
CA MET A 182 5.67 -5.89 -3.87
C MET A 182 4.41 -5.38 -3.17
N CYS A 183 4.35 -5.43 -1.84
CA CYS A 183 3.22 -4.89 -1.07
C CYS A 183 2.96 -3.41 -1.39
N ARG A 184 4.01 -2.59 -1.49
CA ARG A 184 3.91 -1.17 -1.82
C ARG A 184 3.46 -0.91 -3.25
N ASN A 185 4.13 -1.51 -4.24
CA ASN A 185 3.98 -1.14 -5.66
C ASN A 185 2.90 -1.94 -6.39
N MET A 186 2.57 -3.14 -5.92
CA MET A 186 1.59 -4.03 -6.58
C MET A 186 0.28 -4.21 -5.80
N CYS A 187 0.22 -3.78 -4.53
CA CYS A 187 -1.03 -3.74 -3.77
C CYS A 187 -1.36 -2.30 -3.35
N LYS A 188 -0.63 -1.72 -2.40
CA LYS A 188 -0.97 -0.43 -1.77
C LYS A 188 -1.18 0.70 -2.78
N ILE A 189 -0.14 1.10 -3.52
CA ILE A 189 -0.23 2.27 -4.41
C ILE A 189 -1.25 2.08 -5.56
N PRO A 190 -1.28 0.95 -6.30
CA PRO A 190 -2.21 0.80 -7.41
C PRO A 190 -3.66 0.67 -6.94
N SER A 191 -3.95 -0.09 -5.87
CA SER A 191 -5.32 -0.23 -5.35
C SER A 191 -5.85 1.09 -4.79
N GLN A 192 -5.03 1.89 -4.10
CA GLN A 192 -5.43 3.23 -3.65
C GLN A 192 -5.80 4.15 -4.82
N ARG A 193 -5.00 4.15 -5.91
CA ARG A 193 -5.31 4.94 -7.11
C ARG A 193 -6.57 4.44 -7.79
N PHE A 194 -6.71 3.14 -8.02
CA PHE A 194 -7.88 2.55 -8.69
C PHE A 194 -9.19 2.86 -7.94
N ILE A 195 -9.23 2.68 -6.62
CA ILE A 195 -10.43 2.95 -5.82
C ILE A 195 -10.76 4.46 -5.80
N GLN A 196 -9.75 5.35 -5.76
CA GLN A 196 -9.98 6.79 -5.86
C GLN A 196 -10.46 7.22 -7.25
N ASP A 197 -9.71 6.88 -8.30
CA ASP A 197 -9.92 7.39 -9.65
C ASP A 197 -11.17 6.76 -10.31
N SER A 198 -11.34 5.43 -10.16
CA SER A 198 -12.43 4.67 -10.79
C SER A 198 -13.69 4.58 -9.95
N LEU A 199 -13.61 4.56 -8.61
CA LEU A 199 -14.78 4.43 -7.72
C LEU A 199 -15.11 5.70 -6.92
N GLY A 200 -14.27 6.73 -6.98
CA GLY A 200 -14.51 8.02 -6.33
C GLY A 200 -14.33 8.02 -4.80
N MET A 201 -13.64 7.02 -4.25
CA MET A 201 -13.52 6.83 -2.80
C MET A 201 -12.05 6.91 -2.33
N PRO A 202 -11.66 7.93 -1.53
CA PRO A 202 -10.34 7.97 -0.94
C PRO A 202 -10.11 6.76 -0.03
N ILE A 203 -8.90 6.22 -0.05
CA ILE A 203 -8.50 5.12 0.84
C ILE A 203 -7.01 5.22 1.15
N ASN A 204 -6.66 5.07 2.43
CA ASN A 204 -5.29 4.90 2.89
C ASN A 204 -5.09 3.45 3.34
N MET A 205 -4.12 2.75 2.77
CA MET A 205 -3.76 1.39 3.16
C MET A 205 -2.52 1.41 4.07
N VAL A 206 -2.58 0.80 5.25
CA VAL A 206 -1.51 0.81 6.25
C VAL A 206 -1.09 -0.64 6.55
N PRO A 207 -0.16 -1.22 5.77
CA PRO A 207 0.43 -2.52 6.08
C PRO A 207 1.41 -2.39 7.25
N ASN A 208 1.36 -3.35 8.19
CA ASN A 208 2.41 -3.59 9.16
C ASN A 208 3.30 -4.73 8.66
N PHE A 209 4.61 -4.52 8.64
CA PHE A 209 5.59 -5.50 8.14
C PHE A 209 6.15 -6.41 9.24
N GLU A 210 5.83 -6.15 10.51
CA GLU A 210 6.29 -6.96 11.65
C GLU A 210 5.35 -8.14 11.96
N ASP A 211 4.03 -7.93 11.89
CA ASP A 211 3.00 -8.95 12.11
C ASP A 211 2.27 -9.39 10.82
N MET A 212 2.61 -8.78 9.68
CA MET A 212 1.98 -8.96 8.36
C MET A 212 0.52 -8.50 8.26
N SER A 213 -0.02 -7.76 9.23
CA SER A 213 -1.37 -7.19 9.18
C SER A 213 -1.49 -6.02 8.19
N CYS A 214 -2.71 -5.60 7.87
CA CYS A 214 -2.94 -4.41 7.05
C CYS A 214 -4.29 -3.76 7.37
N GLU A 215 -4.33 -2.43 7.48
CA GLU A 215 -5.57 -1.65 7.54
C GLU A 215 -5.90 -0.97 6.20
N MET A 216 -7.17 -0.89 5.88
CA MET A 216 -7.73 -0.21 4.71
C MET A 216 -8.76 0.82 5.19
N ILE A 217 -8.36 2.09 5.24
CA ILE A 217 -9.12 3.18 5.86
C ILE A 217 -9.85 3.97 4.78
N PHE A 218 -11.14 3.67 4.58
CA PHE A 218 -11.99 4.34 3.58
C PHE A 218 -12.38 5.75 4.02
N GLY A 219 -12.32 6.70 3.09
CA GLY A 219 -12.49 8.13 3.34
C GLY A 219 -11.22 8.87 3.76
N GLN A 220 -10.09 8.19 3.97
CA GLN A 220 -8.82 8.84 4.30
C GLN A 220 -7.94 8.95 3.05
N GLU A 221 -7.44 10.15 2.77
CA GLU A 221 -6.44 10.38 1.72
C GLU A 221 -5.09 9.71 2.08
N PRO A 222 -4.40 9.06 1.13
CA PRO A 222 -3.03 8.58 1.34
C PRO A 222 -2.08 9.71 1.79
N PRO A 223 -1.19 9.46 2.76
CA PRO A 223 -0.13 10.40 3.12
C PRO A 223 0.71 10.80 1.90
N LYS A 224 0.99 12.11 1.75
CA LYS A 224 1.68 12.70 0.59
C LYS A 224 3.17 12.32 0.52
N MET A 225 3.48 11.08 0.19
CA MET A 225 4.83 10.65 -0.18
C MET A 225 5.26 11.28 -1.51
N ILE A 226 5.95 12.42 -1.43
CA ILE A 226 6.72 13.09 -2.50
C ILE A 226 5.97 13.11 -3.85
N GLN A 227 4.99 14.02 -3.95
CA GLN A 227 4.03 14.14 -5.04
C GLN A 227 4.61 14.67 -6.38
N HIS A 228 5.88 14.41 -6.68
CA HIS A 228 6.55 14.90 -7.90
C HIS A 228 6.30 14.06 -9.17
N LEU A 229 5.97 12.76 -9.05
CA LEU A 229 5.63 11.92 -10.21
C LEU A 229 4.17 12.06 -10.69
N ASN A 230 3.26 12.53 -9.85
CA ASN A 230 1.82 12.53 -10.15
C ASN A 230 1.42 13.50 -11.29
N ASN A 231 2.27 14.45 -11.67
CA ASN A 231 1.99 15.41 -12.75
C ASN A 231 2.22 14.87 -14.18
N HIS A 232 2.86 13.72 -14.35
CA HIS A 232 3.04 13.07 -15.67
C HIS A 232 2.04 11.94 -15.90
N VAL A 233 1.92 11.01 -14.95
CA VAL A 233 1.08 9.80 -15.10
C VAL A 233 -0.40 10.17 -15.33
N THR A 234 -0.96 11.08 -14.52
CA THR A 234 -2.37 11.50 -14.66
C THR A 234 -2.65 12.18 -16.00
N LYS A 235 -1.67 12.91 -16.57
CA LYS A 235 -1.79 13.47 -17.94
C LYS A 235 -1.79 12.36 -19.00
N HIS A 236 -0.96 11.33 -18.84
CA HIS A 236 -0.90 10.21 -19.78
C HIS A 236 -2.18 9.38 -19.80
N TYR A 237 -2.75 9.05 -18.63
CA TYR A 237 -4.06 8.36 -18.56
C TYR A 237 -5.21 9.22 -19.10
N ALA A 238 -5.26 10.51 -18.75
CA ALA A 238 -6.26 11.44 -19.31
C ALA A 238 -6.14 11.61 -20.83
N TRP A 239 -4.92 11.56 -21.37
CA TRP A 239 -4.68 11.56 -22.82
C TRP A 239 -5.11 10.24 -23.46
N ARG A 240 -4.65 9.08 -22.96
CA ARG A 240 -4.96 7.75 -23.51
C ARG A 240 -6.47 7.47 -23.53
N SER A 241 -7.19 7.80 -22.45
CA SER A 241 -8.66 7.68 -22.39
C SER A 241 -9.41 8.63 -23.32
N LYS A 242 -8.80 9.75 -23.76
CA LYS A 242 -9.39 10.71 -24.70
C LYS A 242 -9.08 10.42 -26.18
N HIS A 243 -8.05 9.63 -26.48
CA HIS A 243 -7.57 9.41 -27.86
C HIS A 243 -7.60 7.96 -28.36
N MET A 244 -7.75 6.94 -27.50
CA MET A 244 -7.91 5.53 -27.94
C MET A 244 -9.38 5.05 -27.95
N GLY A 245 -10.34 5.97 -27.97
CA GLY A 245 -11.79 5.69 -28.06
C GLY A 245 -12.31 5.35 -29.46
N SER A 246 -11.54 4.60 -30.27
CA SER A 246 -11.95 4.00 -31.55
C SER A 246 -10.83 3.15 -32.16
N ILE A 247 -10.79 1.85 -31.85
CA ILE A 247 -10.14 0.85 -32.69
C ILE A 247 -11.13 -0.31 -32.83
N VAL A 248 -11.90 -0.29 -33.91
CA VAL A 248 -12.69 -1.45 -34.36
C VAL A 248 -11.75 -2.32 -35.20
N PRO A 249 -11.57 -3.61 -34.92
CA PRO A 249 -10.82 -4.51 -35.79
C PRO A 249 -11.62 -4.80 -37.06
N SER A 250 -11.46 -3.98 -38.09
CA SER A 250 -11.65 -4.44 -39.46
C SER A 250 -10.39 -5.17 -39.90
N ASP A 251 -10.51 -6.45 -40.25
CA ASP A 251 -10.12 -6.93 -41.58
C ASP A 251 -10.53 -8.40 -41.75
N GLU A 252 -11.41 -8.62 -42.73
CA GLU A 252 -11.87 -9.93 -43.17
C GLU A 252 -11.04 -10.33 -44.40
N PRO A 253 -10.42 -11.54 -44.43
CA PRO A 253 -9.43 -11.86 -45.45
C PRO A 253 -10.06 -12.07 -46.83
N LYS A 254 -9.56 -11.34 -47.84
CA LYS A 254 -9.95 -11.47 -49.26
C LYS A 254 -8.77 -11.81 -50.18
N SER A 255 -8.39 -13.07 -50.21
CA SER A 255 -7.87 -13.79 -51.39
C SER A 255 -7.69 -15.27 -51.07
#